data_AF-A0A660UFC1-F1
#
_entry.id   AF-A0A660UFC1-F1
#
_cell.length_a   1.000
_cell.length_b   1.000
_cell.length_c   1.000
_cell.angle_alpha   90.00
_cell.angle_beta   90.00
_cell.angle_gamma   90.00
#
_symmetry.space_group_name_H-M   'P 1'
#
loop_
_entity.id
_entity.type
_entity.pdbx_description
1 polymer ?
#
loop_
_entity_poly.entity_id
_entity_poly.type
_entity_poly.pdbx_seq_one_letter_code
_entity_poly.pdbx_strand_id
1 'polypeptide(L)'
;PLAEEIKKKVKAMILMGEAKERIFSALGDLVPTEMVKSLNEAVIRSFELAQEGDIVLFSPACSSFDMFVDYKERGRRFIEEVKALEQKVA
;
A
#
# COMPACT_ATOMS: atom_id res chain seq x y z
N PRO A 1 3.00 -16.37 12.27
CA PRO A 1 2.13 -16.50 11.07
C PRO A 1 1.46 -15.16 10.74
N LEU A 2 1.71 -14.59 9.55
CA LEU A 2 1.23 -13.25 9.17
C LEU A 2 -0.28 -13.24 8.84
N ALA A 3 -0.80 -14.33 8.27
CA ALA A 3 -2.20 -14.45 7.84
C ALA A 3 -3.22 -14.18 8.96
N GLU A 4 -3.00 -14.73 10.16
CA GLU A 4 -3.91 -14.56 11.29
C GLU A 4 -3.93 -13.13 11.84
N GLU A 5 -2.79 -12.44 11.80
CA GLU A 5 -2.73 -11.02 12.20
C GLU A 5 -3.38 -10.12 11.16
N ILE A 6 -3.22 -10.43 9.87
CA ILE A 6 -3.87 -9.71 8.78
C ILE A 6 -5.38 -9.77 8.92
N LYS A 7 -5.97 -10.96 9.08
CA LYS A 7 -7.43 -11.12 9.27
C LYS A 7 -7.99 -10.31 10.44
N LYS A 8 -7.20 -10.10 11.50
CA LYS A 8 -7.64 -9.42 12.72
C LYS A 8 -7.47 -7.91 12.67
N LYS A 9 -6.45 -7.41 11.96
CA LYS A 9 -5.99 -6.02 12.09
C LYS A 9 -6.01 -5.23 10.79
N VAL A 10 -6.07 -5.89 9.64
CA VAL A 10 -5.98 -5.23 8.33
C VAL A 10 -7.37 -5.08 7.76
N LYS A 11 -7.78 -3.83 7.53
CA LYS A 11 -9.07 -3.50 6.90
C LYS A 11 -9.08 -3.81 5.40
N ALA A 12 -7.99 -3.48 4.71
CA ALA A 12 -7.80 -3.74 3.28
C ALA A 12 -6.31 -3.77 2.92
N MET A 13 -5.96 -4.39 1.79
CA MET A 13 -4.61 -4.44 1.25
C MET A 13 -4.55 -3.82 -0.15
N ILE A 14 -3.53 -2.99 -0.39
CA ILE A 14 -3.23 -2.45 -1.72
C ILE A 14 -1.87 -2.99 -2.16
N LEU A 15 -1.84 -3.71 -3.27
CA LEU A 15 -0.66 -4.39 -3.79
C LEU A 15 -0.19 -3.73 -5.08
N MET A 16 1.13 -3.51 -5.19
CA MET A 16 1.76 -2.93 -6.36
C MET A 16 3.14 -3.54 -6.59
N GLY A 17 3.73 -3.27 -7.77
CA GLY A 17 5.04 -3.78 -8.15
C GLY A 17 5.02 -5.25 -8.58
N GLU A 18 6.22 -5.82 -8.76
CA GLU A 18 6.42 -7.15 -9.34
C GLU A 18 5.87 -8.28 -8.46
N ALA A 19 5.98 -8.15 -7.14
CA ALA A 19 5.58 -9.19 -6.19
C ALA A 19 4.05 -9.23 -5.92
N LYS A 20 3.24 -8.32 -6.50
CA LYS A 20 1.81 -8.20 -6.16
C LYS A 20 1.02 -9.48 -6.38
N GLU A 21 1.26 -10.19 -7.48
CA GLU A 21 0.61 -11.48 -7.83
C GLU A 21 0.93 -12.57 -6.79
N ARG A 22 2.20 -12.63 -6.38
CA ARG A 22 2.69 -13.60 -5.39
C ARG A 22 2.11 -13.32 -4.00
N ILE A 23 2.03 -12.05 -3.60
CA ILE A 23 1.44 -11.65 -2.32
C ILE A 23 -0.07 -11.90 -2.35
N PHE A 24 -0.75 -11.58 -3.45
CA PHE A 24 -2.17 -11.85 -3.63
C PHE A 24 -2.49 -13.34 -3.50
N SER A 25 -1.72 -14.19 -4.18
CA SER A 25 -1.89 -15.65 -4.09
C SER A 25 -1.74 -16.21 -2.67
N ALA A 26 -0.97 -15.53 -1.81
CA ALA A 26 -0.71 -15.98 -0.44
C ALA A 26 -1.66 -15.38 0.60
N LEU A 27 -2.12 -14.13 0.39
CA LEU A 27 -2.78 -13.31 1.41
C LEU A 27 -4.00 -12.54 0.91
N GLY A 28 -4.20 -12.44 -0.41
CA GLY A 28 -5.19 -11.57 -1.04
C GLY A 28 -6.64 -11.94 -0.73
N ASP A 29 -6.92 -13.22 -0.48
CA ASP A 29 -8.27 -13.70 -0.13
C ASP A 29 -8.63 -13.50 1.36
N LEU A 30 -7.68 -13.03 2.18
CA LEU A 30 -7.89 -12.88 3.62
C LEU A 30 -8.67 -11.62 3.98
N VAL A 31 -8.53 -10.58 3.16
CA VAL A 31 -9.12 -9.24 3.35
C VAL A 31 -9.38 -8.62 1.98
N PRO A 32 -10.26 -7.61 1.84
CA PRO A 32 -10.41 -6.86 0.60
C PRO A 32 -9.04 -6.40 0.08
N THR A 33 -8.69 -6.82 -1.14
CA THR A 33 -7.37 -6.58 -1.71
C THR A 33 -7.49 -6.02 -3.12
N GLU A 34 -6.81 -4.90 -3.40
CA GLU A 34 -6.73 -4.31 -4.73
C GLU A 34 -5.30 -4.36 -5.28
N MET A 35 -5.17 -4.60 -6.57
CA MET A 35 -3.89 -4.54 -7.29
C MET A 35 -3.85 -3.28 -8.14
N VAL A 36 -2.86 -2.43 -7.89
CA VAL A 36 -2.67 -1.14 -8.59
C VAL A 36 -1.37 -1.15 -9.40
N LYS A 37 -1.17 -0.11 -10.22
CA LYS A 37 -0.02 -0.01 -11.14
C LYS A 37 1.07 0.92 -10.63
N SER A 38 0.75 1.84 -9.72
CA SER A 38 1.70 2.85 -9.24
C SER A 38 1.51 3.20 -7.76
N LEU A 39 2.52 3.83 -7.17
CA LEU A 39 2.45 4.36 -5.81
C LEU A 39 1.40 5.47 -5.67
N ASN A 40 1.29 6.34 -6.68
CA ASN A 40 0.25 7.38 -6.71
C ASN A 40 -1.15 6.77 -6.63
N GLU A 41 -1.43 5.78 -7.47
CA GLU A 41 -2.69 5.04 -7.45
C GLU A 41 -2.90 4.33 -6.11
N ALA A 42 -1.85 3.73 -5.53
CA ALA A 42 -1.92 3.09 -4.23
C ALA A 42 -2.34 4.06 -3.11
N VAL A 43 -1.78 5.28 -3.11
CA VAL A 43 -2.10 6.31 -2.12
C VAL A 43 -3.55 6.80 -2.30
N ILE A 44 -3.99 7.05 -3.53
CA ILE A 44 -5.36 7.48 -3.82
C ILE A 44 -6.38 6.42 -3.38
N ARG A 45 -6.19 5.17 -3.80
CA ARG A 45 -7.09 4.06 -3.41
C ARG A 45 -7.11 3.84 -1.91
N SER A 46 -5.95 3.95 -1.25
CA SER A 46 -5.87 3.84 0.22
C SER A 46 -6.69 4.94 0.90
N PHE A 47 -6.65 6.17 0.40
CA PHE A 47 -7.43 7.28 0.95
C PHE A 47 -8.93 7.10 0.73
N GLU A 48 -9.36 6.65 -0.46
CA GLU A 48 -10.76 6.41 -0.77
C GLU A 48 -11.40 5.29 0.09
N LEU A 49 -10.61 4.30 0.51
CA LEU A 49 -11.04 3.20 1.39
C LEU A 49 -10.96 3.54 2.88
N ALA A 50 -10.08 4.49 3.23
CA ALA A 50 -9.87 4.91 4.61
C ALA A 50 -11.03 5.77 5.12
N GLN A 51 -11.29 5.66 6.41
CA GLN A 51 -12.23 6.50 7.14
C GLN A 51 -11.48 7.28 8.22
N GLU A 52 -12.13 8.29 8.81
CA GLU A 52 -11.57 9.03 9.93
C GLU A 52 -11.17 8.06 11.05
N GLY A 53 -9.92 8.17 11.52
CA GLY A 53 -9.33 7.28 12.53
C GLY A 53 -8.60 6.05 11.99
N ASP A 54 -8.71 5.74 10.69
CA ASP A 54 -7.91 4.66 10.07
C ASP A 54 -6.43 5.03 9.92
N ILE A 55 -5.59 4.01 9.82
CA ILE A 55 -4.15 4.15 9.55
C ILE A 55 -3.83 3.58 8.17
N VAL A 56 -3.25 4.41 7.31
CA VAL A 56 -2.63 3.95 6.05
C VAL A 56 -1.16 3.66 6.30
N LEU A 57 -0.77 2.38 6.26
CA LEU A 57 0.60 1.92 6.49
C LEU A 57 1.27 1.50 5.19
N PHE A 58 2.34 2.18 4.81
CA PHE A 58 3.19 1.74 3.70
C PHE A 58 4.30 0.80 4.18
N SER A 59 4.04 -0.51 4.13
CA SER A 59 4.98 -1.57 4.52
C SER A 59 5.23 -2.56 3.36
N PRO A 60 6.15 -2.24 2.43
CA PRO A 60 6.26 -2.92 1.14
C PRO A 60 6.85 -4.34 1.18
N ALA A 61 7.28 -4.86 2.35
CA ALA A 61 7.75 -6.24 2.59
C ALA A 61 8.84 -6.82 1.64
N CYS A 62 9.33 -6.04 0.66
CA CYS A 62 10.24 -6.44 -0.41
C CYS A 62 11.41 -5.46 -0.57
N SER A 63 12.52 -5.95 -1.16
CA SER A 63 13.66 -5.14 -1.56
C SER A 63 13.21 -4.06 -2.55
N SER A 64 13.64 -2.82 -2.32
CA SER A 64 13.13 -1.63 -3.02
C SER A 64 13.47 -1.51 -4.51
N PHE A 65 14.28 -2.41 -5.07
CA PHE A 65 15.00 -2.19 -6.32
C PHE A 65 14.17 -2.23 -7.60
N ASP A 66 12.95 -2.77 -7.57
CA ASP A 66 12.16 -2.93 -8.79
C ASP A 66 11.43 -1.63 -9.19
N MET A 67 11.18 -0.73 -8.24
CA MET A 67 10.47 0.55 -8.46
C MET A 67 11.21 1.78 -7.94
N PHE A 68 12.24 1.61 -7.11
CA PHE A 68 12.97 2.71 -6.46
C PHE A 68 14.46 2.42 -6.39
N VAL A 69 15.29 3.47 -6.38
CA VAL A 69 16.75 3.33 -6.26
C VAL A 69 17.12 2.71 -4.91
N ASP A 70 16.43 3.13 -3.84
CA ASP A 70 16.63 2.60 -2.50
C ASP A 70 15.38 2.75 -1.61
N TYR A 71 15.48 2.26 -0.37
CA TYR A 71 14.40 2.33 0.60
C TYR A 71 14.08 3.77 1.05
N LYS A 72 15.04 4.70 1.01
CA LYS A 72 14.87 6.10 1.40
C LYS A 72 14.10 6.85 0.32
N GLU A 73 14.45 6.64 -0.95
CA GLU A 73 13.72 7.20 -2.08
C GLU A 73 12.26 6.75 -2.03
N ARG A 74 12.02 5.45 -1.81
CA ARG A 74 10.67 4.91 -1.66
C ARG A 74 9.87 5.61 -0.56
N GLY A 75 10.48 5.81 0.61
CA GLY A 75 9.83 6.55 1.71
C GLY A 75 9.55 8.01 1.36
N ARG A 76 10.50 8.70 0.73
CA ARG A 76 10.34 10.08 0.24
C ARG A 76 9.20 10.18 -0.78
N ARG A 77 9.14 9.26 -1.75
CA ARG A 77 8.10 9.22 -2.77
C ARG A 77 6.72 9.03 -2.15
N PHE A 78 6.57 8.15 -1.16
CA PHE A 78 5.31 8.00 -0.44
C PHE A 78 4.88 9.30 0.24
N ILE A 79 5.79 9.99 0.93
CA ILE A 79 5.50 11.30 1.56
C ILE A 79 5.09 12.33 0.51
N GLU A 80 5.74 12.35 -0.66
CA GLU A 80 5.40 13.25 -1.76
C GLU A 80 4.00 13.00 -2.31
N GLU A 81 3.64 11.73 -2.56
CA GLU A 81 2.31 11.36 -3.03
C GLU A 81 1.21 11.71 -2.01
N VAL A 82 1.46 11.48 -0.72
CA VAL A 82 0.51 11.83 0.35
C VAL A 82 0.31 13.34 0.42
N LYS A 83 1.39 14.14 0.39
CA LYS A 83 1.30 15.62 0.37
C LYS A 83 0.60 16.14 -0.88
N ALA A 84 0.86 15.54 -2.03
CA ALA A 84 0.21 15.91 -3.28
C ALA A 84 -1.28 15.59 -3.26
N LEU A 85 -1.69 14.51 -2.59
CA LEU A 85 -3.10 14.19 -2.37
C LEU A 85 -3.75 15.22 -1.44
N GLU A 86 -3.14 15.52 -0.29
CA GLU A 86 -3.65 16.51 0.68
C GLU A 86 -4.00 17.85 0.01
N GLN A 87 -3.16 18.35 -0.89
CA GLN A 87 -3.41 19.58 -1.65
C GLN A 87 -4.58 19.50 -2.63
N LYS A 88 -5.01 18.30 -3.04
CA LYS A 88 -6.13 18.08 -3.97
C LYS A 88 -7.47 17.90 -3.27
N VAL A 89 -7.45 17.46 -2.00
CA VAL A 89 -8.66 17.24 -1.19
C VAL A 89 -8.95 18.38 -0.21
N ALA A 90 -8.00 19.30 -0.02
CA ALA A 90 -8.20 20.59 0.65
C ALA A 90 -8.98 21.58 -0.24
#